data_AF-A0A974P4T3-F1
#
_entry.id   AF-A0A974P4T3-F1
#
_cell.length_a   1.000
_cell.length_b   1.000
_cell.length_c   1.000
_cell.angle_alpha   90.00
_cell.angle_beta   90.00
_cell.angle_gamma   90.00
#
_symmetry.space_group_name_H-M   'P 1'
#
loop_
_entity.id
_entity.type
_entity.pdbx_description
1 polymer ?
#
loop_
_entity_poly.entity_id
_entity_poly.type
_entity_poly.pdbx_seq_one_letter_code
_entity_poly.pdbx_strand_id
1 'polypeptide(L)' 'MRLAYDLELSPRELKAWSQSLGHESPLTSLGSYGALSREEQGDVMAHIAVRKSDPDAATEETLRQMMALLARRRS' A
#
# COMPACT_ATOMS: atom_id res chain seq x y z
N MET A 1 -1.65 5.19 -11.52
CA MET A 1 -1.41 6.64 -11.28
C MET A 1 -2.59 7.35 -10.62
N ARG A 2 -3.84 7.19 -11.08
CA ARG A 2 -5.02 7.85 -10.44
C ARG A 2 -5.10 7.62 -8.92
N LEU A 3 -4.99 6.38 -8.47
CA LEU A 3 -5.01 6.05 -7.03
C LEU A 3 -3.88 6.72 -6.24
N ALA A 4 -2.71 6.96 -6.84
CA ALA A 4 -1.61 7.64 -6.17
C ALA A 4 -1.87 9.14 -5.97
N TYR A 5 -2.59 9.77 -6.91
CA TYR A 5 -3.06 11.14 -6.76
C TYR A 5 -4.17 11.22 -5.70
N ASP A 6 -5.11 10.29 -5.73
CA ASP A 6 -6.20 10.22 -4.74
C ASP A 6 -5.67 9.97 -3.32
N LEU A 7 -4.55 9.24 -3.20
CA LEU A 7 -3.86 9.01 -1.94
C LEU A 7 -2.85 10.11 -1.57
N GLU A 8 -2.67 11.15 -2.39
CA GLU A 8 -1.72 12.25 -2.14
C GLU A 8 -0.34 11.72 -1.71
N LEU A 9 0.18 10.76 -2.47
CA LEU A 9 1.48 10.15 -2.16
C LEU A 9 2.60 11.13 -2.45
N SER A 10 3.49 11.32 -1.48
CA SER A 10 4.77 12.01 -1.71
C SER A 10 5.60 11.25 -2.75
N PRO A 11 6.60 11.90 -3.38
CA PRO A 11 7.46 11.24 -4.36
C PRO A 11 8.12 9.94 -3.84
N ARG A 12 8.49 9.90 -2.55
CA ARG A 12 9.06 8.69 -1.91
C ARG A 12 8.02 7.59 -1.71
N GLU A 13 6.81 7.94 -1.31
CA GLU A 13 5.70 6.98 -1.17
C GLU A 13 5.26 6.42 -2.52
N LEU A 14 5.19 7.28 -3.54
CA LEU A 14 4.91 6.86 -4.91
C LEU A 14 5.96 5.90 -5.45
N LYS A 15 7.25 6.13 -5.13
CA LYS A 15 8.35 5.22 -5.44
C LYS A 15 8.14 3.85 -4.79
N ALA A 16 7.96 3.80 -3.48
CA ALA A 16 7.74 2.56 -2.75
C ALA A 16 6.53 1.78 -3.29
N TRP A 17 5.42 2.48 -3.51
CA TRP A 17 4.19 1.88 -4.05
C TRP A 17 4.41 1.32 -5.46
N SER A 18 5.10 2.04 -6.35
CA SER A 18 5.40 1.57 -7.71
C SER A 18 6.30 0.33 -7.73
N GLN A 19 7.29 0.26 -6.84
CA GLN A 19 8.17 -0.90 -6.71
C GLN A 19 7.45 -2.11 -6.10
N SER A 20 6.45 -1.89 -5.23
CA SER A 20 5.67 -2.96 -4.59
C SER A 20 4.77 -3.70 -5.60
N LEU A 21 4.49 -3.07 -6.75
CA LEU A 21 3.67 -3.64 -7.83
C LEU A 21 4.50 -4.44 -8.86
N GLY A 22 5.80 -4.64 -8.63
CA GLY A 22 6.66 -5.44 -9.51
C GLY A 22 7.17 -4.72 -10.76
N HIS A 23 6.96 -3.40 -10.88
CA HIS A 23 7.61 -2.61 -11.91
C HIS A 23 9.03 -2.22 -11.47
N GLU A 24 10.04 -3.00 -11.91
CA GLU A 24 11.46 -2.71 -11.68
C GLU A 24 11.99 -1.49 -12.48
N SER A 25 11.18 -0.90 -13.36
CA SER A 25 11.51 0.34 -14.07
C SER A 25 10.61 1.48 -13.59
N PRO A 26 11.08 2.33 -12.65
CA PRO A 26 10.33 3.50 -12.23
C PRO A 26 10.27 4.51 -13.38
N LEU A 27 9.10 5.10 -13.57
CA LEU A 27 8.92 6.39 -14.26
C LEU A 27 10.12 7.29 -13.94
N THR A 28 10.85 7.71 -14.98
CA THR A 28 12.20 8.28 -14.97
C THR A 28 12.38 9.58 -14.15
N SER A 29 11.35 10.05 -13.46
CA SER A 29 11.37 11.24 -12.60
C SER A 29 11.57 10.93 -11.10
N LEU A 30 11.49 9.67 -10.67
CA LEU A 30 11.75 9.27 -9.26
C LEU A 30 13.21 8.89 -8.98
N GLY A 31 14.13 9.20 -9.89
CA GLY A 31 15.55 8.82 -9.83
C GLY A 31 16.30 9.35 -8.62
N SER A 32 15.87 10.49 -8.06
CA SER A 32 16.55 11.17 -6.94
C SER A 32 16.53 10.40 -5.61
N TYR A 33 15.66 9.39 -5.47
CA TYR A 33 15.53 8.60 -4.25
C TYR A 33 16.36 7.29 -4.24
N GLY A 34 17.17 7.04 -5.28
CA GLY A 34 17.82 5.73 -5.43
C GLY A 34 16.79 4.59 -5.56
N ALA A 35 17.21 3.33 -5.46
CA ALA A 35 16.27 2.23 -5.22
C ALA A 35 16.05 2.12 -3.70
N LEU A 36 14.80 2.14 -3.23
CA LEU A 36 14.51 1.84 -1.84
C LEU A 36 14.86 0.37 -1.57
N SER A 37 15.52 0.11 -0.45
CA SER A 37 15.68 -1.27 0.04
C SER A 37 14.31 -1.87 0.41
N ARG A 38 14.25 -3.20 0.52
CA ARG A 38 13.01 -3.90 0.92
C ARG A 38 12.50 -3.45 2.29
N GLU A 39 13.42 -3.14 3.20
CA GLU A 39 13.10 -2.63 4.55
C GLU A 39 12.47 -1.24 4.48
N GLU A 40 13.12 -0.30 3.79
CA GLU A 40 12.58 1.06 3.61
C GLU A 40 11.24 1.07 2.87
N GLN A 41 11.08 0.18 1.89
CA GLN A 41 9.82 0.00 1.20
C GLN A 41 8.71 -0.48 2.15
N GLY A 42 9.04 -1.43 3.02
CA GLY A 42 8.13 -1.92 4.07
C GLY A 42 7.70 -0.80 5.01
N ASP A 43 8.65 -0.03 5.52
CA ASP A 43 8.38 1.10 6.44
C ASP A 43 7.50 2.16 5.79
N VAL A 44 7.79 2.52 4.53
CA VAL A 44 7.00 3.50 3.78
C VAL A 44 5.58 2.98 3.53
N MET A 45 5.42 1.70 3.17
CA MET A 45 4.10 1.11 2.95
C MET A 45 3.29 1.02 4.25
N ALA A 46 3.93 0.69 5.38
CA ALA A 46 3.30 0.71 6.69
C ALA A 46 2.85 2.14 7.08
N HIS A 47 3.68 3.14 6.80
CA HIS A 47 3.34 4.54 7.04
C HIS A 47 2.15 5.00 6.18
N ILE A 48 2.12 4.64 4.89
CA ILE A 48 0.98 4.93 4.00
C ILE A 48 -0.30 4.29 4.56
N ALA A 49 -0.22 3.03 4.99
CA ALA A 49 -1.36 2.31 5.55
C ALA A 49 -1.91 3.02 6.80
N VAL A 50 -1.06 3.36 7.77
CA VAL A 50 -1.49 4.07 8.99
C VAL A 50 -2.07 5.45 8.67
N ARG A 51 -1.45 6.21 7.77
CA ARG A 51 -1.89 7.56 7.39
C ARG A 51 -3.23 7.56 6.65
N LYS A 52 -3.52 6.50 5.91
CA LYS A 52 -4.74 6.36 5.09
C LYS A 52 -5.74 5.36 5.66
N SER A 53 -5.45 4.78 6.82
CA SER A 53 -6.43 4.04 7.60
C SER A 53 -7.49 5.03 8.06
N ASP A 54 -8.63 4.96 7.39
CA ASP A 54 -9.86 5.48 7.96
C ASP A 54 -10.22 4.57 9.16
N PRO A 55 -10.23 5.10 10.39
CA PRO A 55 -10.56 4.32 11.58
C PRO A 55 -11.97 3.72 11.52
N ASP A 56 -12.84 4.23 10.65
CA ASP A 56 -14.19 3.71 10.42
C ASP A 56 -14.29 2.74 9.23
N ALA A 57 -13.25 2.57 8.40
CA ALA A 57 -13.34 1.76 7.16
C ALA A 57 -13.34 0.24 7.39
N ALA A 58 -12.83 -0.23 8.52
CA ALA A 58 -12.85 -1.65 8.90
C ALA A 58 -13.62 -1.81 10.20
N THR A 59 -14.95 -1.89 10.10
CA THR A 59 -15.79 -2.22 11.25
C THR A 59 -15.56 -3.67 11.69
N GLU A 60 -15.86 -3.96 12.94
CA GLU A 60 -15.84 -5.34 13.46
C GLU A 60 -16.73 -6.27 12.63
N GLU A 61 -17.79 -5.73 12.03
CA GLU A 61 -18.66 -6.44 11.10
C GLU A 61 -17.93 -6.86 9.81
N THR A 62 -17.13 -5.97 9.21
CA THR A 62 -16.29 -6.30 8.05
C THR A 62 -15.31 -7.43 8.38
N LEU A 63 -14.71 -7.41 9.59
CA LEU A 63 -13.78 -8.45 10.04
C LEU A 63 -14.51 -9.80 10.22
N ARG A 64 -15.70 -9.79 10.83
CA ARG A 64 -16.55 -10.97 11.02
C ARG A 64 -16.96 -11.59 9.68
N GLN A 65 -17.37 -10.77 8.72
CA GLN A 65 -17.75 -11.23 7.38
C GLN A 65 -16.55 -11.85 6.63
N MET A 66 -15.36 -11.25 6.75
CA MET A 66 -14.15 -11.79 6.14
C MET A 66 -13.77 -13.15 6.73
N MET A 67 -13.86 -13.31 8.05
CA MET A 67 -13.63 -14.59 8.74
C MET A 67 -14.64 -15.67 8.33
N ALA A 68 -15.92 -15.31 8.19
CA ALA A 68 -16.95 -16.24 7.72
C ALA A 68 -16.70 -16.72 6.28
N LEU A 69 -16.26 -15.82 5.39
CA LEU A 69 -15.89 -16.17 4.01
C LEU A 69 -14.67 -17.10 3.94
N LEU A 70 -13.66 -16.87 4.78
CA LEU A 70 -12.47 -17.72 4.85
C LEU A 70 -12.78 -19.11 5.42
N ALA A 71 -13.68 -19.19 6.41
CA ALA A 71 -14.16 -20.46 6.97
C ALA A 71 -14.93 -21.29 5.91
N ARG A 72 -15.72 -20.63 5.07
CA ARG A 72 -16.54 -21.27 4.03
C ARG A 72 -15.73 -21.78 2.82
N ARG A 73 -14.51 -21.26 2.61
CA ARG A 73 -13.57 -21.76 1.58
C ARG A 73 -12.77 -22.98 2.04
N ARG A 74 -12.85 -23.36 3.32
CA ARG A 74 -12.14 -24.52 3.90
C ARG A 74 -13.03 -25.77 4.07
N SER A 75 -14.30 -25.70 3.70
CA SER A 75 -15.26 -26.83 3.63
C SER A 75 -15.54 -27.22 2.19
#